data_AF-R6ZUQ7-F1
#
_entry.id   AF-R6ZUQ7-F1
#
_cell.length_a   1.000
_cell.length_b   1.000
_cell.length_c   1.000
_cell.angle_alpha   90.00
_cell.angle_beta   90.00
_cell.angle_gamma   90.00
#
_symmetry.space_group_name_H-M   'P 1'
#
loop_
_entity.id
_entity.type
_entity.pdbx_description
1 polymer ?
#
loop_
_entity_poly.entity_id
_entity_poly.type
_entity_poly.pdbx_seq_one_letter_code
_entity_poly.pdbx_strand_id
1 'polypeptide(L)' 'MKKLLNYMFIACAALALLLAFGYVAVELAAVITGNGSLTIWAESHLEAPVCIMCSLTAIVSFIMSYVFRWTSGD' A
#
# COMPACT_ATOMS: atom_id res chain seq x y z
N MET A 1 7.16 -8.22 21.16
CA MET A 1 7.20 -6.99 20.34
C MET A 1 7.58 -7.26 18.88
N LYS A 2 8.71 -7.92 18.59
CA LYS A 2 9.14 -8.25 17.21
C LYS A 2 8.10 -8.97 16.34
N LYS A 3 7.42 -10.01 16.86
CA LYS A 3 6.35 -10.73 16.13
C LYS A 3 5.14 -9.83 15.80
N LEU A 4 4.73 -9.00 16.75
CA LEU A 4 3.57 -8.11 16.59
C LEU A 4 3.85 -7.02 15.54
N LEU A 5 5.07 -6.46 15.56
CA LEU A 5 5.51 -5.48 14.56
C LEU A 5 5.62 -6.10 13.16
N ASN A 6 6.05 -7.37 13.06
CA ASN A 6 6.09 -8.10 11.79
C ASN A 6 4.69 -8.38 11.23
N TYR A 7 3.74 -8.78 12.08
CA TYR A 7 2.33 -8.91 11.68
C TYR A 7 1.74 -7.58 11.20
N MET A 8 2.03 -6.47 11.90
CA MET A 8 1.60 -5.13 11.46
C MET A 8 2.18 -4.75 10.11
N PHE A 9 3.47 -5.02 9.89
CA PHE A 9 4.12 -4.75 8.61
C PHE A 9 3.50 -5.56 7.47
N ILE A 10 3.31 -6.87 7.66
CA ILE A 10 2.68 -7.75 6.67
C ILE A 10 1.25 -7.30 6.37
N ALA A 11 0.46 -6.95 7.39
CA ALA A 11 -0.90 -6.47 7.21
C ALA A 11 -0.93 -5.14 6.45
N CYS A 12 -0.04 -4.20 6.78
CA CYS A 12 0.05 -2.89 6.10
C CYS A 12 0.48 -3.05 4.64
N ALA A 13 1.50 -3.87 4.38
CA ALA A 13 1.96 -4.19 3.04
C ALA A 13 0.90 -4.91 2.19
N ALA A 14 0.20 -5.89 2.78
CA ALA A 14 -0.88 -6.61 2.10
C ALA A 14 -2.07 -5.69 1.76
N LEU A 15 -2.45 -4.79 2.67
CA LEU A 15 -3.49 -3.79 2.41
C LEU A 15 -3.06 -2.79 1.34
N ALA A 16 -1.83 -2.29 1.38
CA ALA A 16 -1.30 -1.38 0.36
C ALA A 16 -1.32 -2.04 -1.03
N LEU A 17 -0.89 -3.31 -1.12
CA LEU A 17 -0.95 -4.08 -2.36
C LEU A 17 -2.38 -4.32 -2.84
N LEU A 18 -3.31 -4.67 -1.95
CA LEU A 18 -4.72 -4.86 -2.30
C LEU A 18 -5.35 -3.58 -2.85
N LEU A 19 -5.11 -2.43 -2.20
CA LEU A 19 -5.61 -1.14 -2.67
C LEU A 19 -4.99 -0.77 -4.02
N ALA A 20 -3.68 -0.95 -4.19
CA ALA A 20 -3.01 -0.69 -5.47
C ALA A 20 -3.56 -1.56 -6.60
N PHE A 21 -3.81 -2.84 -6.31
CA PHE A 21 -4.41 -3.76 -7.27
C PHE A 21 -5.85 -3.36 -7.62
N GLY A 22 -6.64 -2.93 -6.61
CA GLY A 22 -7.98 -2.40 -6.81
C GLY A 22 -8.00 -1.16 -7.70
N TYR A 23 -7.09 -0.21 -7.48
CA TYR A 23 -6.94 0.97 -8.31
C TYR A 23 -6.65 0.61 -9.77
N VAL A 24 -5.66 -0.25 -10.01
CA VAL A 24 -5.31 -0.72 -11.38
C VAL A 24 -6.48 -1.46 -12.03
N ALA A 25 -7.22 -2.28 -11.28
CA ALA A 25 -8.37 -3.00 -11.82
C ALA A 25 -9.52 -2.06 -12.24
N VAL A 26 -9.78 -1.01 -11.46
CA VAL A 26 -10.79 0.01 -11.79
C VAL A 26 -10.36 0.83 -12.99
N GLU A 27 -9.10 1.24 -13.07
CA GLU A 27 -8.54 1.92 -14.25
C GLU A 27 -8.63 1.04 -15.50
N LEU A 28 -8.28 -0.24 -15.40
CA LEU A 28 -8.39 -1.18 -16.51
C LEU A 28 -9.85 -1.32 -16.98
N ALA A 29 -10.80 -1.42 -16.05
CA ALA A 29 -12.23 -1.46 -16.37
C ALA A 29 -12.72 -0.16 -17.02
N ALA A 30 -12.23 1.00 -16.57
CA ALA A 30 -12.54 2.29 -17.16
C ALA A 30 -12.05 2.38 -18.62
N VAL A 31 -10.83 1.91 -18.90
CA VAL A 31 -10.27 1.85 -20.26
C VAL A 31 -11.08 0.92 -21.17
N ILE A 32 -11.41 -0.30 -20.71
CA ILE A 32 -12.17 -1.28 -21.51
C ILE A 32 -13.58 -0.75 -21.84
N THR A 33 -14.20 -0.03 -20.91
CA THR A 33 -15.55 0.52 -21.09
C THR A 33 -15.58 1.91 -21.74
N GLY A 34 -14.41 2.51 -22.01
CA GLY A 34 -14.32 3.88 -22.53
C GLY A 34 -14.90 4.93 -21.58
N ASN A 35 -14.96 4.64 -20.28
CA ASN A 35 -15.65 5.47 -19.30
C ASN A 35 -14.67 6.36 -18.54
N GLY A 36 -14.35 7.53 -19.12
CA GLY A 36 -13.45 8.50 -18.51
C GLY A 36 -13.92 9.02 -17.14
N SER A 37 -15.22 9.01 -16.87
CA SER A 37 -15.74 9.38 -15.53
C SER A 37 -15.32 8.38 -14.45
N LEU A 38 -15.12 7.11 -14.81
CA LEU A 38 -14.72 6.07 -13.88
C LEU A 38 -13.22 6.21 -13.52
N THR A 39 -12.38 6.60 -14.49
CA THR A 39 -10.98 6.99 -14.27
C THR A 39 -10.88 8.19 -13.32
N ILE A 40 -11.62 9.26 -13.57
CA ILE A 40 -11.60 10.46 -12.70
C ILE A 40 -12.09 10.12 -11.28
N TRP A 41 -13.08 9.25 -11.16
CA TRP A 41 -13.55 8.76 -9.87
C TRP A 41 -12.48 7.93 -9.14
N ALA A 42 -11.79 7.04 -9.85
CA ALA A 42 -10.72 6.23 -9.30
C ALA A 42 -9.55 7.10 -8.82
N GLU A 43 -9.12 8.08 -9.60
CA GLU A 43 -8.07 9.03 -9.23
C GLU A 43 -8.46 9.81 -7.96
N SER A 44 -9.66 10.38 -7.94
CA SER A 44 -10.12 11.21 -6.80
C SER A 44 -10.37 10.44 -5.50
N HIS A 45 -10.75 9.16 -5.56
CA HIS A 45 -11.16 8.39 -4.39
C HIS A 45 -10.16 7.32 -3.96
N LEU A 46 -9.36 6.76 -4.87
CA LEU A 46 -8.45 5.63 -4.58
C LEU A 46 -6.97 6.03 -4.55
N GLU A 47 -6.55 7.09 -5.25
CA GLU A 47 -5.13 7.48 -5.28
C GLU A 47 -4.62 7.89 -3.88
N ALA A 48 -5.32 8.83 -3.24
CA ALA A 48 -4.96 9.30 -1.90
C ALA A 48 -4.84 8.17 -0.86
N PRO A 49 -5.82 7.26 -0.69
CA PRO A 49 -5.69 6.18 0.29
C PRO A 49 -4.61 5.15 -0.06
N VAL A 50 -4.36 4.87 -1.35
CA VAL A 50 -3.22 4.02 -1.78
C VAL A 50 -1.90 4.64 -1.31
N CYS A 51 -1.70 5.93 -1.58
CA CYS A 51 -0.49 6.66 -1.21
C CYS A 51 -0.28 6.75 0.31
N ILE A 52 -1.36 6.96 1.08
CA ILE A 52 -1.33 6.96 2.55
C ILE A 52 -0.90 5.58 3.07
N MET A 53 -1.49 4.49 2.57
CA MET A 53 -1.15 3.13 3.00
C MET A 53 0.29 2.72 2.63
N CYS A 54 0.78 3.15 1.47
CA CYS A 54 2.18 2.99 1.09
C CYS A 54 3.12 3.75 2.04
N SER A 55 2.79 5.00 2.37
CA SER A 55 3.57 5.83 3.30
C SER A 55 3.60 5.22 4.70
N LEU A 56 2.47 4.72 5.19
CA LEU A 56 2.38 4.01 6.48
C LEU A 56 3.22 2.73 6.47
N THR A 57 3.19 1.96 5.38
CA THR A 57 4.01 0.76 5.23
C THR A 57 5.51 1.10 5.29
N ALA A 58 5.92 2.21 4.68
CA ALA A 58 7.30 2.69 4.74
C ALA A 58 7.71 3.17 6.14
N ILE A 59 6.83 3.81 6.89
CA ILE A 59 7.09 4.19 8.29
C ILE A 59 7.24 2.94 9.16
N VAL A 60 6.36 1.95 8.99
CA VAL A 60 6.42 0.69 9.75
C VAL A 60 7.69 -0.09 9.41
N SER A 61 8.12 -0.13 8.13
CA SER A 61 9.38 -0.77 7.74
C SER A 61 10.60 -0.05 8.31
N PHE A 62 10.57 1.28 8.35
CA PHE A 62 11.60 2.09 8.99
C PHE A 62 11.71 1.76 10.48
N ILE A 63 10.59 1.76 11.22
CA ILE A 63 10.55 1.40 12.65
C ILE A 63 11.00 -0.05 12.87
N MET A 64 10.60 -0.99 11.99
CA MET A 64 11.11 -2.37 12.01
C MET A 64 12.64 -2.38 11.89
N SER A 65 13.25 -1.57 11.02
CA SER A 65 14.72 -1.48 10.88
C SER A 65 15.42 -1.05 12.17
N TYR A 66 14.87 -0.07 12.91
CA TYR A 66 15.41 0.34 14.22
C TYR A 66 15.20 -0.70 15.31
N VAL A 67 14.00 -1.31 15.37
CA VAL A 67 13.62 -2.25 16.44
C VAL A 67 14.27 -3.62 16.26
N PHE A 68 14.38 -4.09 15.02
CA PHE A 68 15.11 -5.32 14.75
C PHE A 68 16.61 -5.12 14.94
N ARG A 69 17.10 -3.86 14.85
CA ARG A 69 18.49 -3.49 14.54
C ARG A 69 18.87 -4.22 13.26
N TRP A 70 19.39 -3.50 12.28
CA TRP A 70 20.05 -4.15 11.15
C TRP A 70 21.25 -4.93 11.75
N THR A 71 21.08 -6.22 12.08
CA THR A 71 22.19 -7.19 12.17
C THR A 71 22.57 -7.49 10.73
N SER A 72 23.11 -6.48 10.08
CA SER A 72 23.87 -6.58 8.85
C SER A 72 25.34 -6.62 9.26
N GLY A 73 25.77 -7.78 9.72
CA GLY A 73 27.14 -7.97 10.18
C GLY A 73 27.17 -8.52 11.59
N ASP A 74 27.68 -9.74 11.67
CA ASP A 74 28.03 -10.59 12.81
C ASP A 74 26.90 -11.30 13.56
#